data_AF-A0A0C9TXE7-F1
#
_entry.id   AF-A0A0C9TXE7-F1
#
_cell.length_a   1.000
_cell.length_b   1.000
_cell.length_c   1.000
_cell.angle_alpha   90.00
_cell.angle_beta   90.00
_cell.angle_gamma   90.00
#
_symmetry.space_group_name_H-M   'P 1'
#
loop_
_entity.id
_entity.type
_entity.pdbx_description
1 polymer ?
#
loop_
_entity_poly.entity_id
_entity_poly.type
_entity_poly.pdbx_seq_one_letter_code
_entity_poly.pdbx_strand_id
1 'polypeptide(L)'
;MSTSILFSTFPPFPTLSLLVPSGTRINDLYELLCDRYPDLPASETLTISPHSGLLAPDIRVSELHDQSSNLVTLRLVPRLRGGKGGFGSQLRAAGGRMSSQKTNNNDSCRDLSGRRLSTIKTAKRVRSPSPNCAYGYPIVALHSLVDYIENEDERKKAATEAKKGQARQARKEDCSGFGGF
;
A
#
# COMPACT_ATOMS: atom_id res chain seq x y z
N MET A 1 20.65 -41.14 -27.84
CA MET A 1 21.17 -39.76 -28.10
C MET A 1 21.53 -39.14 -26.76
N SER A 2 22.61 -38.36 -26.71
CA SER A 2 23.02 -37.66 -25.48
C SER A 2 22.55 -36.21 -25.52
N THR A 3 22.04 -35.72 -24.40
CA THR A 3 21.60 -34.33 -24.22
C THR A 3 22.58 -33.62 -23.29
N SER A 4 23.01 -32.44 -23.71
CA SER A 4 23.83 -31.53 -22.91
C SER A 4 22.92 -30.71 -22.02
N ILE A 5 23.14 -30.75 -20.71
CA ILE A 5 22.36 -30.03 -19.72
C ILE A 5 23.27 -29.00 -19.06
N LEU A 6 22.84 -27.74 -19.05
CA LEU A 6 23.50 -26.66 -18.33
C LEU A 6 22.69 -26.31 -17.09
N PHE A 7 23.34 -26.28 -15.93
CA PHE A 7 22.76 -25.89 -14.67
C PHE A 7 23.26 -24.49 -14.29
N SER A 8 22.34 -23.53 -14.28
CA SER A 8 22.54 -22.23 -13.65
C SER A 8 22.37 -22.38 -12.14
N THR A 9 23.43 -22.11 -11.40
CA THR A 9 23.50 -22.25 -9.94
C THR A 9 23.45 -20.86 -9.27
N PHE A 10 23.74 -20.83 -7.97
CA PHE A 10 23.80 -19.62 -7.15
C PHE A 10 25.20 -19.47 -6.54
N PRO A 11 25.66 -18.24 -6.25
CA PRO A 11 26.94 -18.01 -5.58
C PRO A 11 27.04 -18.78 -4.25
N PRO A 12 28.19 -19.43 -3.94
CA PRO A 12 29.49 -19.34 -4.61
C PRO A 12 29.71 -20.34 -5.76
N PHE A 13 28.71 -21.15 -6.13
CA PHE A 13 28.89 -22.22 -7.10
C PHE A 13 28.93 -21.70 -8.55
N PRO A 14 29.80 -22.26 -9.42
CA PRO A 14 29.81 -21.92 -10.84
C PRO A 14 28.65 -22.62 -11.58
N THR A 15 28.43 -22.24 -12.84
CA THR A 15 27.53 -22.98 -13.73
C THR A 15 28.07 -24.39 -13.98
N LEU A 16 27.21 -25.39 -13.82
CA LEU A 16 27.58 -26.80 -13.99
C LEU A 16 27.05 -27.33 -15.31
N SER A 17 27.69 -28.35 -15.85
CA SER A 17 27.23 -29.01 -17.07
C SER A 17 27.21 -30.52 -16.88
N LEU A 18 26.22 -31.19 -17.47
CA LEU A 18 26.12 -32.65 -17.58
C LEU A 18 25.88 -33.07 -19.03
N LEU A 19 26.46 -34.20 -19.42
CA LEU A 19 26.13 -34.88 -20.67
C LEU A 19 25.46 -36.20 -20.28
N VAL A 20 24.20 -36.35 -20.64
CA VAL A 20 23.35 -37.44 -20.11
C VAL A 20 22.54 -38.06 -21.25
N PRO A 21 22.30 -39.38 -21.26
CA PRO A 21 21.38 -39.99 -22.23
C PRO A 21 19.99 -39.37 -22.20
N SER A 22 19.34 -39.20 -23.36
CA SER A 22 18.03 -38.55 -23.46
C SER A 22 16.91 -39.24 -22.66
N GLY A 23 17.08 -40.53 -22.32
CA GLY A 23 16.11 -41.30 -21.53
C GLY A 23 16.20 -41.11 -20.01
N THR A 24 17.18 -40.36 -19.50
CA THR A 24 17.32 -40.15 -18.04
C THR A 24 16.20 -39.30 -17.47
N ARG A 25 15.78 -39.63 -16.25
CA ARG A 25 14.77 -38.88 -15.52
C ARG A 25 15.38 -37.67 -14.84
N ILE A 26 14.57 -36.66 -14.57
CA ILE A 26 15.03 -35.47 -13.84
C ILE A 26 15.51 -35.79 -12.43
N ASN A 27 14.85 -36.72 -11.71
CA ASN A 27 15.24 -37.07 -10.34
C ASN A 27 16.67 -37.65 -10.26
N ASP A 28 17.09 -38.39 -11.29
CA ASP A 28 18.41 -39.01 -11.34
C ASP A 28 19.52 -37.97 -11.62
N LEU A 29 19.17 -36.80 -12.19
CA LEU A 29 20.15 -35.76 -12.54
C LEU A 29 20.91 -35.22 -11.34
N TYR A 30 20.27 -35.19 -10.16
CA TYR A 30 20.93 -34.69 -8.95
C TYR A 30 22.03 -35.64 -8.47
N GLU A 31 21.77 -36.95 -8.52
CA GLU A 31 22.74 -37.97 -8.16
C GLU A 31 23.95 -37.92 -9.10
N LEU A 32 23.70 -37.81 -10.41
CA LEU A 32 24.75 -37.62 -11.43
C LEU A 32 25.54 -36.32 -11.25
N LEU A 33 24.91 -35.25 -10.73
CA LEU A 33 25.59 -34.00 -10.39
C LEU A 33 26.50 -34.19 -9.18
N CYS A 34 26.04 -34.88 -8.13
CA CYS A 34 26.83 -35.15 -6.93
C CYS A 34 28.04 -36.05 -7.22
N ASP A 35 27.89 -37.05 -8.09
CA ASP A 35 29.01 -37.91 -8.52
C ASP A 35 30.10 -37.11 -9.23
N ARG A 36 29.71 -36.09 -10.00
CA ARG A 36 30.62 -35.20 -10.73
C ARG A 36 31.20 -34.07 -9.88
N TYR A 37 30.43 -33.58 -8.93
CA TYR A 37 30.73 -32.40 -8.13
C TYR A 37 30.41 -32.72 -6.66
N PRO A 38 31.35 -33.36 -5.93
CA PRO A 38 31.12 -33.80 -4.54
C PRO A 38 30.96 -32.63 -3.56
N ASP A 39 31.35 -31.42 -3.94
CA ASP A 39 31.19 -30.20 -3.14
C ASP A 39 29.73 -29.67 -3.10
N LEU A 40 28.84 -30.27 -3.90
CA LEU A 40 27.42 -29.92 -3.88
C LEU A 40 26.76 -30.38 -2.57
N PRO A 41 25.88 -29.56 -1.97
CA PRO A 41 25.14 -29.95 -0.77
C PRO A 41 24.13 -31.08 -1.06
N ALA A 42 23.52 -31.65 -0.03
CA ALA A 42 22.59 -32.78 -0.19
C ALA A 42 21.29 -32.40 -0.94
N SER A 43 20.69 -33.39 -1.63
CA SER A 43 19.46 -33.25 -2.43
C SER A 43 18.28 -32.66 -1.67
N GLU A 44 18.22 -32.82 -0.34
CA GLU A 44 17.14 -32.24 0.45
C GLU A 44 17.16 -30.71 0.55
N THR A 45 18.29 -30.10 0.20
CA THR A 45 18.52 -28.65 0.32
C THR A 45 18.41 -27.92 -1.01
N LEU A 46 18.56 -28.61 -2.13
CA LEU A 46 18.50 -28.03 -3.48
C LEU A 46 17.37 -28.67 -4.29
N THR A 47 16.83 -27.93 -5.25
CA THR A 47 15.87 -28.48 -6.22
C THR A 47 16.25 -28.01 -7.61
N ILE A 48 15.97 -28.86 -8.58
CA ILE A 48 16.12 -28.54 -10.00
C ILE A 48 14.83 -27.88 -10.46
N SER A 49 14.94 -26.75 -11.15
CA SER A 49 13.82 -26.02 -11.74
C SER A 49 14.16 -25.61 -13.17
N PRO A 50 13.19 -25.57 -14.10
CA PRO A 50 13.44 -25.07 -15.45
C PRO A 50 13.52 -23.54 -15.42
N HIS A 51 13.97 -22.93 -16.52
CA HIS A 51 13.90 -21.46 -16.66
C HIS A 51 12.46 -20.94 -16.77
N SER A 52 11.54 -21.77 -17.30
CA SER A 52 10.13 -21.46 -17.45
C SER A 52 9.27 -22.71 -17.28
N GLY A 53 8.06 -22.54 -16.75
CA GLY A 53 7.11 -23.63 -16.57
C GLY A 53 7.31 -24.46 -15.30
N LEU A 54 6.62 -25.59 -15.24
CA LEU A 54 6.65 -26.54 -14.14
C LEU A 54 7.24 -27.86 -14.63
N LEU A 55 8.13 -28.46 -13.83
CA LEU A 55 8.62 -29.81 -14.07
C LEU A 55 7.75 -30.81 -13.33
N ALA A 56 7.27 -31.83 -14.06
CA ALA A 56 6.69 -33.01 -13.45
C ALA A 56 7.83 -33.87 -12.83
N PRO A 57 7.58 -34.56 -11.70
CA PRO A 57 8.62 -35.29 -10.97
C PRO A 57 9.23 -36.47 -11.74
N ASP A 58 8.57 -36.99 -12.78
CA ASP A 58 9.02 -38.17 -13.54
C ASP A 58 9.34 -37.89 -15.02
N ILE A 59 9.43 -36.61 -15.40
CA ILE A 59 9.70 -36.22 -16.78
C ILE A 59 11.11 -36.64 -17.23
N ARG A 60 11.25 -37.03 -18.50
CA ARG A 60 12.55 -37.35 -19.11
C ARG A 60 13.21 -36.11 -19.70
N VAL A 61 14.54 -36.14 -19.78
CA VAL A 61 15.32 -35.07 -20.43
C VAL A 61 14.97 -34.94 -21.93
N SER A 62 14.54 -36.03 -22.58
CA SER A 62 14.02 -36.00 -23.95
C SER A 62 12.80 -35.11 -24.16
N GLU A 63 12.01 -34.89 -23.11
CA GLU A 63 10.78 -34.09 -23.19
C GLU A 63 11.05 -32.59 -22.96
N LEU A 64 12.26 -32.24 -22.53
CA LEU A 64 12.65 -30.87 -22.19
C LEU A 64 13.29 -30.11 -23.35
N HIS A 65 13.72 -30.81 -24.40
CA HIS A 65 14.35 -30.20 -25.56
C HIS A 65 13.53 -30.42 -26.81
N ASP A 66 13.57 -29.43 -27.69
CA ASP A 66 12.98 -29.53 -29.02
C ASP A 66 13.91 -30.33 -29.95
N GLN A 67 13.35 -30.95 -31.00
CA GLN A 67 14.11 -31.84 -31.91
C GLN A 67 15.28 -31.15 -32.63
N SER A 68 15.33 -29.82 -32.57
CA SER A 68 16.34 -28.97 -33.18
C SER A 68 17.61 -28.81 -32.34
N SER A 69 17.58 -29.01 -31.02
CA SER A 69 18.77 -28.83 -30.17
C SER A 69 18.82 -29.81 -29.00
N ASN A 70 19.94 -30.51 -28.84
CA ASN A 70 20.18 -31.41 -27.70
C ASN A 70 20.67 -30.64 -26.45
N LEU A 71 20.23 -29.40 -26.25
CA LEU A 71 20.67 -28.53 -25.17
C LEU A 71 19.50 -28.16 -24.27
N VAL A 72 19.62 -28.46 -22.99
CA VAL A 72 18.62 -28.10 -21.96
C VAL A 72 19.27 -27.20 -20.93
N THR A 73 18.59 -26.12 -20.56
CA THR A 73 19.01 -25.23 -19.47
C THR A 73 18.09 -25.42 -18.27
N LEU A 74 18.69 -25.74 -17.13
CA LEU A 74 18.03 -25.91 -15.84
C LEU A 74 18.68 -25.00 -14.80
N ARG A 75 17.98 -24.77 -13.71
CA ARG A 75 18.45 -24.02 -12.56
C ARG A 75 18.52 -24.91 -11.34
N LEU A 76 19.60 -24.80 -10.59
CA LEU A 76 19.75 -25.41 -9.30
C LEU A 76 19.49 -24.35 -8.24
N VAL A 77 18.42 -24.50 -7.47
CA VAL A 77 17.99 -23.49 -6.51
C VAL A 77 17.85 -24.08 -5.11
N PRO A 78 18.23 -23.35 -4.06
CA PRO A 78 18.05 -23.80 -2.70
C PRO A 78 16.57 -23.87 -2.34
N ARG A 79 16.17 -24.99 -1.73
CA ARG A 79 14.85 -25.20 -1.16
C ARG A 79 14.73 -24.33 0.07
N LEU A 80 13.75 -23.44 0.05
CA LEU A 80 13.37 -22.68 1.24
C LEU A 80 12.73 -23.66 2.23
N ARG A 81 13.46 -24.01 3.29
CA ARG A 81 12.86 -24.72 4.43
C ARG A 81 11.73 -23.83 4.97
N GLY A 82 10.54 -24.40 5.05
CA GLY A 82 9.27 -23.65 5.01
C GLY A 82 9.17 -22.49 6.02
N GLY A 83 8.47 -21.44 5.59
CA GLY A 83 8.21 -20.23 6.37
C GLY A 83 7.44 -19.17 5.58
N LYS A 84 6.47 -19.57 4.75
CA LYS A 84 5.75 -18.67 3.82
C LYS A 84 4.84 -17.63 4.53
N GLY A 85 4.83 -17.61 5.86
CA GLY A 85 3.91 -16.82 6.68
C GLY A 85 4.28 -15.34 6.87
N GLY A 86 5.51 -14.95 6.51
CA GLY A 86 6.00 -13.57 6.73
C GLY A 86 5.18 -12.54 5.96
N PHE A 87 4.99 -12.71 4.65
CA PHE A 87 4.24 -11.74 3.85
C PHE A 87 2.77 -11.59 4.30
N GLY A 88 2.10 -12.71 4.60
CA GLY A 88 0.73 -12.69 5.14
C GLY A 88 0.65 -12.00 6.50
N SER A 89 1.63 -12.19 7.39
CA SER A 89 1.70 -11.48 8.66
C SER A 89 1.94 -9.98 8.50
N GLN A 90 2.78 -9.58 7.53
CA GLN A 90 3.01 -8.17 7.20
C GLN A 90 1.75 -7.51 6.64
N LEU A 91 1.00 -8.20 5.77
CA LEU A 91 -0.29 -7.70 5.27
C LEU A 91 -1.31 -7.53 6.41
N ARG A 92 -1.40 -8.50 7.32
CA ARG A 92 -2.29 -8.40 8.50
C ARG A 92 -1.86 -7.26 9.42
N ALA A 93 -0.57 -7.09 9.66
CA ALA A 93 -0.04 -6.00 10.48
C ALA A 93 -0.30 -4.63 9.82
N ALA A 94 -0.11 -4.50 8.51
CA ALA A 94 -0.39 -3.28 7.76
C ALA A 94 -1.88 -2.94 7.75
N GLY A 95 -2.75 -3.92 7.47
CA GLY A 95 -4.20 -3.74 7.52
C GLY A 95 -4.71 -3.29 8.90
N GLY A 96 -4.17 -3.88 9.97
CA GLY A 96 -4.48 -3.46 11.34
C GLY A 96 -4.05 -2.02 11.64
N ARG A 97 -2.88 -1.58 11.16
CA ARG A 97 -2.41 -0.19 11.32
C ARG A 97 -3.30 0.80 10.57
N MET A 98 -3.67 0.50 9.33
CA MET A 98 -4.54 1.37 8.52
C MET A 98 -5.96 1.47 9.10
N SER A 99 -6.47 0.39 9.69
CA SER A 99 -7.80 0.40 10.29
C SER A 99 -7.84 1.07 11.67
N SER A 100 -6.75 1.00 12.45
CA SER A 100 -6.70 1.57 13.80
C SER A 100 -6.29 3.05 13.83
N GLN A 101 -5.54 3.53 12.84
CA GLN A 101 -5.22 4.95 12.73
C GLN A 101 -6.42 5.74 12.20
N LYS A 102 -7.16 6.36 13.12
CA LYS A 102 -8.20 7.34 12.77
C LYS A 102 -7.55 8.49 11.99
N THR A 103 -7.89 8.61 10.71
CA THR A 103 -7.35 9.64 9.83
C THR A 103 -7.76 11.03 10.34
N ASN A 104 -6.78 11.84 10.76
CA ASN A 104 -6.99 13.24 11.16
C ASN A 104 -6.73 14.21 9.99
N ASN A 105 -6.63 13.70 8.77
CA ASN A 105 -6.44 14.50 7.57
C ASN A 105 -7.76 15.08 7.05
N ASN A 106 -8.42 15.88 7.90
CA ASN A 106 -9.67 16.57 7.59
C ASN A 106 -9.45 17.90 6.86
N ASP A 107 -8.23 18.18 6.41
CA ASP A 107 -7.86 19.48 5.82
C ASP A 107 -8.58 19.76 4.49
N SER A 108 -8.99 18.70 3.80
CA SER A 108 -9.77 18.75 2.57
C SER A 108 -11.27 18.97 2.80
N CYS A 109 -11.77 18.78 4.02
CA CYS A 109 -13.18 19.00 4.35
C CYS A 109 -13.54 20.49 4.30
N ARG A 110 -14.80 20.78 4.00
CA ARG A 110 -15.38 22.13 4.00
C ARG A 110 -16.29 22.33 5.22
N ASP A 111 -16.41 23.57 5.66
CA ASP A 111 -17.43 23.99 6.62
C ASP A 111 -18.79 24.24 5.93
N LEU A 112 -19.83 24.51 6.73
CA LEU A 112 -21.19 24.81 6.22
C LEU A 112 -21.27 26.14 5.44
N SER A 113 -20.25 26.99 5.54
CA SER A 113 -20.08 28.19 4.72
C SER A 113 -19.26 27.94 3.44
N GLY A 114 -18.81 26.72 3.18
CA GLY A 114 -18.07 26.32 2.00
C GLY A 114 -16.55 26.56 2.04
N ARG A 115 -16.00 27.08 3.14
CA ARG A 115 -14.55 27.31 3.33
C ARG A 115 -13.87 26.01 3.75
N ARG A 116 -12.66 25.77 3.23
CA ARG A 116 -11.88 24.57 3.59
C ARG A 116 -11.29 24.70 5.01
N LEU A 117 -11.29 23.60 5.76
CA LEU A 117 -10.72 23.55 7.13
C LEU A 117 -9.23 23.89 7.15
N SER A 118 -8.48 23.58 6.08
CA SER A 118 -7.08 23.99 5.90
C SER A 118 -6.89 25.51 5.93
N THR A 119 -7.80 26.28 5.33
CA THR A 119 -7.76 27.75 5.32
C THR A 119 -8.04 28.32 6.71
N ILE A 120 -8.90 27.68 7.48
CA ILE A 120 -9.22 28.07 8.86
C ILE A 120 -8.05 27.75 9.79
N LYS A 121 -7.46 26.55 9.66
CA LYS A 121 -6.26 26.14 10.42
C LYS A 121 -5.07 27.05 10.12
N THR A 122 -4.88 27.45 8.87
CA THR A 122 -3.83 28.39 8.47
C THR A 122 -4.05 29.77 9.09
N ALA A 123 -5.27 30.30 9.02
CA ALA A 123 -5.62 31.58 9.64
C ALA A 123 -5.42 31.56 11.17
N LYS A 124 -5.80 30.47 11.85
CA LYS A 124 -5.57 30.28 13.29
C LYS A 124 -4.09 30.21 13.65
N ARG A 125 -3.27 29.53 12.83
CA ARG A 125 -1.82 29.44 13.01
C ARG A 125 -1.11 30.78 12.81
N VAL A 126 -1.60 31.60 11.87
CA VAL A 126 -1.08 32.96 11.65
C VAL A 126 -1.48 33.90 12.80
N ARG A 127 -2.64 33.67 13.43
CA ARG A 127 -3.12 34.41 14.61
C ARG A 127 -2.34 34.10 15.89
N SER A 128 -1.94 32.84 16.11
CA SER A 128 -1.17 32.46 17.29
C SER A 128 0.27 32.99 17.15
N PRO A 129 0.74 33.89 18.04
CA PRO A 129 2.11 34.38 17.98
C PRO A 129 3.07 33.19 18.14
N SER A 130 3.82 32.86 17.09
CA SER A 130 4.96 31.96 17.27
C SER A 130 6.11 32.80 17.83
N PRO A 131 6.80 32.35 18.89
CA PRO A 131 7.83 33.16 19.56
C PRO A 131 9.04 33.51 18.67
N ASN A 132 9.10 33.00 17.43
CA ASN A 132 10.25 33.11 16.53
C ASN A 132 9.94 33.70 15.13
N CYS A 133 8.74 34.26 14.86
CA CYS A 133 8.47 34.82 13.54
C CYS A 133 8.83 36.31 13.44
N ALA A 134 10.04 36.58 12.97
CA ALA A 134 10.58 37.91 12.70
C ALA A 134 10.15 38.46 11.31
N TYR A 135 8.85 38.52 11.00
CA TYR A 135 8.38 39.18 9.78
C TYR A 135 7.13 40.02 10.04
N GLY A 136 7.33 41.34 10.04
CA GLY A 136 6.28 42.34 10.13
C GLY A 136 5.44 42.40 8.87
N TYR A 137 4.13 42.32 9.06
CA TYR A 137 3.11 42.75 8.09
C TYR A 137 2.34 43.92 8.72
N PRO A 138 1.87 44.91 7.93
CA PRO A 138 1.26 46.12 8.48
C PRO A 138 -0.04 45.78 9.21
N ILE A 139 -0.02 45.99 10.52
CA ILE A 139 -1.05 45.63 11.51
C ILE A 139 -2.43 46.26 11.20
N VAL A 140 -2.48 47.32 10.40
CA VAL A 140 -3.68 48.15 10.18
C VAL A 140 -4.71 47.59 9.19
N ALA A 141 -4.31 46.79 8.19
CA ALA A 141 -5.26 46.23 7.21
C ALA A 141 -5.95 44.94 7.69
N LEU A 142 -5.36 44.25 8.66
CA LEU A 142 -5.89 43.00 9.20
C LEU A 142 -6.98 43.21 10.25
N HIS A 143 -6.98 44.34 10.97
CA HIS A 143 -7.98 44.61 12.01
C HIS A 143 -9.41 44.69 11.45
N SER A 144 -9.61 45.40 10.34
CA SER A 144 -10.92 45.54 9.67
C SER A 144 -11.51 44.20 9.19
N LEU A 145 -10.67 43.32 8.65
CA LEU A 145 -11.09 42.01 8.16
C LEU A 145 -11.31 41.02 9.32
N VAL A 146 -10.59 41.19 10.43
CA VAL A 146 -10.77 40.42 11.67
C VAL A 146 -12.05 40.83 12.39
N ASP A 147 -12.35 42.12 12.50
CA ASP A 147 -13.61 42.63 13.05
C ASP A 147 -14.80 42.16 12.21
N TYR A 148 -14.64 42.06 10.89
CA TYR A 148 -15.66 41.51 10.00
C TYR A 148 -15.90 40.00 10.23
N ILE A 149 -14.84 39.22 10.45
CA ILE A 149 -14.93 37.76 10.67
C ILE A 149 -15.46 37.42 12.07
N GLU A 150 -15.02 38.13 13.12
CA GLU A 150 -15.48 37.88 14.49
C GLU A 150 -16.96 38.25 14.69
N ASN A 151 -17.46 39.24 13.95
CA ASN A 151 -18.87 39.62 13.97
C ASN A 151 -19.78 38.75 13.08
N GLU A 152 -19.26 37.84 12.25
CA GLU A 152 -20.12 36.97 11.42
C GLU A 152 -20.95 36.00 12.26
N ASP A 153 -20.36 35.40 13.29
CA ASP A 153 -21.06 34.41 14.13
C ASP A 153 -22.10 35.08 15.03
N GLU A 154 -21.83 36.28 15.54
CA GLU A 154 -22.79 37.06 16.33
C GLU A 154 -23.94 37.59 15.47
N ARG A 155 -23.66 38.06 14.23
CA ARG A 155 -24.71 38.45 13.28
C ARG A 155 -25.58 37.27 12.84
N LYS A 156 -24.99 36.09 12.64
CA LYS A 156 -25.74 34.86 12.30
C LYS A 156 -26.63 34.39 13.46
N LYS A 157 -26.17 34.51 14.71
CA LYS A 157 -26.98 34.25 15.92
C LYS A 157 -28.12 35.27 16.06
N ALA A 158 -27.83 36.56 15.92
CA ALA A 158 -28.85 37.61 15.98
C ALA A 158 -29.92 37.45 14.88
N ALA A 159 -29.52 37.07 13.66
CA ALA A 159 -30.46 36.82 12.55
C ALA A 159 -31.34 35.58 12.76
N THR A 160 -30.81 34.53 13.39
CA THR A 160 -31.59 33.33 13.72
C THR A 160 -32.55 33.58 14.89
N GLU A 161 -32.13 34.35 15.89
CA GLU A 161 -32.99 34.76 17.01
C GLU A 161 -34.10 35.73 16.56
N ALA A 162 -33.81 36.68 15.67
CA ALA A 162 -34.81 37.57 15.09
C ALA A 162 -35.89 36.80 14.29
N LYS A 163 -35.47 35.82 13.46
CA LYS A 163 -36.42 34.96 12.73
C LYS A 163 -37.26 34.09 13.67
N LYS A 164 -36.67 33.60 14.77
CA LYS A 164 -37.39 32.81 15.79
C LYS A 164 -38.38 33.68 16.58
N GLY A 165 -38.04 34.94 16.83
CA GLY A 165 -38.94 35.94 17.42
C GLY A 165 -40.13 36.24 16.51
N GLN A 166 -39.88 36.53 15.23
CA GLN A 166 -40.94 36.76 14.24
C GLN A 166 -41.87 35.56 14.07
N ALA A 167 -41.34 34.33 14.04
CA ALA A 167 -42.15 33.11 13.99
C ALA A 167 -43.00 32.88 15.25
N ARG A 168 -42.52 33.31 16.43
CA ARG A 168 -43.29 33.26 17.69
C ARG A 168 -44.37 34.34 17.75
N GLN A 169 -44.11 35.51 17.16
CA GLN A 169 -45.07 36.60 17.09
C GLN A 169 -46.22 36.28 16.12
N ALA A 170 -45.92 35.76 14.93
CA ALA A 170 -46.92 35.28 13.97
C ALA A 170 -47.83 34.19 14.58
N ARG A 171 -47.26 33.22 15.32
CA ARG A 171 -48.05 32.21 16.05
C ARG A 171 -48.95 32.77 17.15
N LYS A 172 -48.62 33.92 17.74
CA LYS A 172 -49.46 34.58 18.76
C LYS A 172 -50.62 35.34 18.11
N GLU A 173 -50.36 36.00 16.98
CA GLU A 173 -51.37 36.73 16.20
C GLU A 173 -52.42 35.77 15.61
N ASP A 174 -51.99 34.59 15.13
CA ASP A 174 -52.88 33.52 14.66
C ASP A 174 -53.79 32.95 15.78
N CYS A 175 -53.32 32.92 17.04
CA CYS A 175 -54.13 32.49 18.18
C CYS A 175 -55.07 33.58 18.73
N SER A 176 -54.77 34.87 18.50
CA SER A 176 -55.66 35.97 18.90
C SER A 176 -56.77 36.29 17.91
N GLY A 177 -56.71 35.77 16.67
CA GLY A 177 -57.75 35.93 15.65
C GLY A 177 -58.96 34.99 15.78
N PHE A 178 -58.92 34.03 16.70
CA PHE A 178 -59.99 33.05 16.96
C PHE A 178 -60.71 33.29 18.30
N GLY A 179 -60.84 34.55 18.71
CA GLY A 179 -61.55 34.98 19.92
C GLY A 179 -62.53 36.11 19.62
N GLY A 180 -63.54 35.83 18.81
CA GLY A 180 -64.60 36.77 18.45
C GLY A 180 -65.82 36.02 17.90
N PHE A 181 -66.43 35.21 18.76
CA PHE A 181 -67.87 34.91 18.68
C PHE A 181 -68.61 35.93 19.54
#